data_AF-A0A8T2D8U2-F1
#
_entry.id   AF-A0A8T2D8U2-F1
#
_cell.length_a   1.000
_cell.length_b   1.000
_cell.length_c   1.000
_cell.angle_alpha   90.00
_cell.angle_beta   90.00
_cell.angle_gamma   90.00
#
_symmetry.space_group_name_H-M   'P 1'
#
loop_
_entity.id
_entity.type
_entity.pdbx_description
1 polymer ?
#
loop_
_entity_poly.entity_id
_entity_poly.type
_entity_poly.pdbx_seq_one_letter_code
_entity_poly.pdbx_strand_id
1 'polypeptide(L)'
;SFHFLKPIDRFLAERLTLETLEARIDKGPVPEMPVGPPLIRIRLVPDTEDYERQKSYWLGLDDEFTRNFLKVPISELKTYVEAKTGAVKDLEIVLKYVKKNLKWIAWICRTCSKKFSTRQACHDHLEQEHATGLIPSQRMHMPQRISEDWADKVSSVRDWKPVDAVAAVQMIKDQSAHVKSFVYQDGWCNDWPLATDQVIARSQLLKEIRSLLVTFIQHKVLSDSFRERVVYSLVLKLGISKQKLKDCRLLETPQSICFLECDELNRILVFLRKIKSKRDDGTNLVCQAVDGFLQSSLFRGKISVDLQFSFLLLDKQLLLGELKHYDDEGKLQFLVPSDYYGKVRSRGDAILTWLHDNVNVSQEEDGFVFPKPPDANNYGIWLAVLRAIHLTVSLLVAKIARKKQLVEDSNALHEAQILCQQKKKEKDETKQVLATLLPETSPEFYVAHIDILSKLTDDDDILASIGNLFSGVLEEVAETDSSILLIEKSRIALLGELNQLAFFDYRSYVARHLKKFLLTKL
;
A
#
# COMPACT_ATOMS: atom_id res chain seq x y z
N SER A 1 28.57 32.07 8.14
CA SER A 1 28.23 30.98 7.19
C SER A 1 28.27 29.65 7.93
N PHE A 2 27.28 29.42 8.81
CA PHE A 2 26.98 28.16 9.48
C PHE A 2 25.59 28.33 10.08
N HIS A 3 24.56 27.82 9.41
CA HIS A 3 23.24 27.49 9.97
C HIS A 3 22.45 26.73 8.89
N PHE A 4 21.62 25.77 9.32
CA PHE A 4 20.92 24.73 8.55
C PHE A 4 21.57 23.33 8.53
N LEU A 5 21.91 22.82 9.72
CA LEU A 5 21.77 21.39 9.98
C LEU A 5 20.28 21.07 10.12
N LYS A 6 19.80 20.09 9.36
CA LYS A 6 18.39 19.74 9.19
C LYS A 6 17.82 19.10 10.48
N PRO A 7 16.51 19.23 10.75
CA PRO A 7 15.81 18.46 11.79
C PRO A 7 15.90 16.93 11.64
N ILE A 8 16.37 16.45 10.47
CA ILE A 8 16.49 15.03 10.10
C ILE A 8 17.65 14.34 10.84
N ASP A 9 18.74 15.05 11.12
CA ASP A 9 19.93 14.43 11.74
C ASP A 9 19.73 14.10 13.22
N ARG A 10 18.78 14.77 13.89
CA ARG A 10 18.43 14.48 15.28
C ARG A 10 17.63 13.18 15.44
N PHE A 11 16.92 12.75 14.39
CA PHE A 11 16.13 11.51 14.39
C PHE A 11 16.96 10.27 14.04
N LEU A 12 18.04 10.44 13.26
CA LEU A 12 19.00 9.36 12.98
C LEU A 12 19.89 9.01 14.18
N ALA A 13 19.93 9.87 15.21
CA ALA A 13 20.72 9.68 16.42
C ALA A 13 20.08 8.69 17.43
N GLU A 14 18.77 8.44 17.34
CA GLU A 14 18.12 7.35 18.07
C GLU A 14 18.18 6.07 17.23
N ARG A 15 19.32 5.37 17.30
CA ARG A 15 19.47 4.00 16.80
C ARG A 15 18.48 3.06 17.51
N LEU A 16 17.25 3.00 17.03
CA LEU A 16 16.34 1.89 17.30
C LEU A 16 16.92 0.65 16.63
N THR A 17 17.42 -0.30 17.43
CA THR A 17 17.84 -1.61 16.92
C THR A 17 16.63 -2.37 16.39
N LEU A 18 16.86 -3.28 15.44
CA LEU A 18 15.84 -4.10 14.78
C LEU A 18 14.98 -4.89 15.81
N GLU A 19 15.63 -5.39 16.86
CA GLU A 19 15.00 -6.04 18.03
C GLU A 19 14.08 -5.10 18.83
N THR A 20 14.47 -3.83 18.98
CA THR A 20 13.65 -2.83 19.70
C THR A 20 12.40 -2.44 18.90
N LEU A 21 12.45 -2.54 17.57
CA LEU A 21 11.30 -2.28 16.70
C LEU A 21 10.34 -3.46 16.65
N GLU A 22 10.85 -4.68 16.52
CA GLU A 22 10.03 -5.91 16.57
C GLU A 22 9.34 -6.05 17.95
N ALA A 23 10.05 -5.76 19.04
CA ALA A 23 9.47 -5.72 20.39
C ALA A 23 8.43 -4.61 20.61
N ARG A 24 8.43 -3.52 19.83
CA ARG A 24 7.40 -2.47 19.88
C ARG A 24 6.17 -2.82 19.05
N ILE A 25 6.34 -3.59 17.98
CA ILE A 25 5.25 -4.13 17.16
C ILE A 25 4.51 -5.23 17.93
N ASP A 26 5.23 -6.11 18.63
CA ASP A 26 4.63 -7.19 19.43
C ASP A 26 3.93 -6.70 20.72
N LYS A 27 4.25 -5.48 21.18
CA LYS A 27 3.58 -4.84 22.34
C LYS A 27 2.17 -4.33 22.05
N GLY A 28 1.65 -4.53 20.84
CA GLY A 28 0.32 -4.06 20.45
C GLY A 28 0.23 -2.54 20.32
N PRO A 29 -0.94 -2.01 19.93
CA PRO A 29 -1.10 -0.58 19.67
C PRO A 29 -0.75 0.23 20.92
N VAL A 30 0.08 1.25 20.73
CA VAL A 30 0.31 2.31 21.71
C VAL A 30 -1.06 2.76 22.23
N PRO A 31 -1.27 2.89 23.55
CA PRO A 31 -2.53 3.39 24.09
C PRO A 31 -2.91 4.64 23.35
N GLU A 32 -4.14 4.63 22.83
CA GLU A 32 -4.76 5.60 21.94
C GLU A 32 -4.00 6.92 21.92
N MET A 33 -3.25 7.17 20.83
CA MET A 33 -2.94 8.56 20.48
C MET A 33 -4.26 9.30 20.62
N PRO A 34 -4.34 10.41 21.39
CA PRO A 34 -5.59 11.12 21.56
C PRO A 34 -6.08 11.44 20.16
N VAL A 35 -7.08 10.67 19.72
CA VAL A 35 -7.84 10.96 18.54
C VAL A 35 -8.53 12.23 18.97
N GLY A 36 -7.93 13.37 18.61
CA GLY A 36 -8.61 14.65 18.71
C GLY A 36 -10.02 14.39 18.19
N PRO A 37 -11.05 14.85 18.91
CA PRO A 37 -12.41 14.37 18.75
C PRO A 37 -12.69 14.29 17.26
N PRO A 38 -13.29 13.17 16.76
CA PRO A 38 -13.69 13.11 15.37
C PRO A 38 -14.31 14.44 15.04
N LEU A 39 -13.98 15.03 13.88
CA LEU A 39 -14.72 16.16 13.35
C LEU A 39 -16.13 15.63 13.07
N ILE A 40 -16.90 15.42 14.14
CA ILE A 40 -18.30 15.14 14.14
C ILE A 40 -18.81 16.42 13.50
N ARG A 41 -19.26 16.29 12.24
CA ARG A 41 -20.22 17.23 11.69
C ARG A 41 -21.43 17.13 12.61
N ILE A 42 -21.39 17.88 13.70
CA ILE A 42 -22.60 18.24 14.41
C ILE A 42 -23.32 19.07 13.36
N ARG A 43 -24.31 18.46 12.70
CA ARG A 43 -25.36 19.22 12.03
C ARG A 43 -25.99 20.02 13.14
N LEU A 44 -25.45 21.22 13.37
CA LEU A 44 -26.15 22.21 14.16
C LEU A 44 -27.41 22.49 13.38
N VAL A 45 -28.52 22.01 13.94
CA VAL A 45 -29.85 22.33 13.48
C VAL A 45 -29.90 23.87 13.48
N PRO A 46 -30.14 24.52 12.33
CA PRO A 46 -30.34 25.96 12.29
C PRO A 46 -31.37 26.35 13.35
N ASP A 47 -31.33 27.59 13.85
CA ASP A 47 -32.44 28.11 14.64
C ASP A 47 -33.74 27.83 13.86
N THR A 48 -34.59 26.97 14.42
CA THR A 48 -35.70 26.35 13.70
C THR A 48 -36.70 27.40 13.23
N GLU A 49 -36.84 28.52 13.95
CA GLU A 49 -37.74 29.59 13.56
C GLU A 49 -37.20 30.42 12.40
N ASP A 50 -35.91 30.80 12.43
CA ASP A 50 -35.29 31.58 11.34
C ASP A 50 -35.16 30.75 10.06
N TYR A 51 -34.86 29.45 10.16
CA TYR A 51 -34.82 28.54 9.02
C TYR A 51 -36.20 28.38 8.36
N GLU A 52 -37.26 28.18 9.14
CA GLU A 52 -38.62 28.03 8.58
C GLU A 52 -39.13 29.35 7.98
N ARG A 53 -38.74 30.50 8.54
CA ARG A 53 -39.00 31.82 7.94
C ARG A 53 -38.29 31.97 6.60
N GLN A 54 -37.00 31.68 6.53
CA GLN A 54 -36.21 31.73 5.29
C GLN A 54 -36.74 30.74 4.25
N LYS A 55 -37.18 29.56 4.67
CA LYS A 55 -37.81 28.56 3.82
C LYS A 55 -39.12 29.04 3.21
N SER A 56 -40.00 29.62 4.03
CA SER A 56 -41.25 30.18 3.56
C SER A 56 -41.01 31.33 2.57
N TYR A 57 -40.04 32.19 2.85
CA TYR A 57 -39.62 33.26 1.94
C TYR A 57 -39.09 32.68 0.61
N TRP A 58 -38.16 31.74 0.67
CA TRP A 58 -37.54 31.12 -0.50
C TRP A 58 -38.55 30.44 -1.44
N LEU A 59 -39.52 29.70 -0.86
CA LEU A 59 -40.56 29.02 -1.63
C LEU A 59 -41.55 29.98 -2.29
N GLY A 60 -41.63 31.24 -1.82
CA GLY A 60 -42.46 32.29 -2.41
C GLY A 60 -41.79 33.07 -3.55
N LEU A 61 -40.49 32.86 -3.80
CA LEU A 61 -39.72 33.56 -4.84
C LEU A 61 -39.98 32.96 -6.23
N ASP A 62 -39.96 33.80 -7.26
CA ASP A 62 -40.12 33.35 -8.63
C ASP A 62 -38.87 32.66 -9.20
N ASP A 63 -39.07 31.94 -10.31
CA ASP A 63 -38.03 31.21 -11.02
C ASP A 63 -36.90 32.12 -11.55
N GLU A 64 -37.18 33.39 -11.86
CA GLU A 64 -36.17 34.32 -12.37
C GLU A 64 -35.25 34.79 -11.24
N PHE A 65 -35.84 35.18 -10.11
CA PHE A 65 -35.12 35.58 -8.91
C PHE A 65 -34.23 34.44 -8.41
N THR A 66 -34.77 33.22 -8.28
CA THR A 66 -34.01 32.05 -7.79
C THR A 66 -32.84 31.69 -8.69
N ARG A 67 -32.96 31.84 -10.02
CA ARG A 67 -31.85 31.66 -10.98
C ARG A 67 -30.81 32.78 -10.86
N ASN A 68 -31.25 34.02 -10.66
CA ASN A 68 -30.35 35.15 -10.47
C ASN A 68 -29.60 35.07 -9.14
N PHE A 69 -30.21 34.50 -8.10
CA PHE A 69 -29.58 34.25 -6.80
C PHE A 69 -28.35 33.33 -6.90
N LEU A 70 -28.34 32.39 -7.86
CA LEU A 70 -27.17 31.53 -8.12
C LEU A 70 -26.03 32.21 -8.90
N LYS A 71 -26.21 33.47 -9.33
CA LYS A 71 -25.19 34.27 -10.03
C LYS A 71 -24.61 35.28 -9.04
N VAL A 72 -23.40 35.03 -8.57
CA VAL A 72 -22.75 35.88 -7.56
C VAL A 72 -21.71 36.78 -8.23
N PRO A 73 -21.91 38.11 -8.26
CA PRO A 73 -20.90 39.03 -8.76
C PRO A 73 -19.61 38.92 -7.92
N ILE A 74 -18.48 38.68 -8.56
CA ILE A 74 -17.18 38.56 -7.88
C ILE A 74 -16.80 39.88 -7.20
N SER A 75 -17.14 41.02 -7.80
CA SER A 75 -16.92 42.35 -7.23
C SER A 75 -17.67 42.53 -5.91
N GLU A 76 -18.96 42.20 -5.86
CA GLU A 76 -19.76 42.29 -4.64
C GLU A 76 -19.24 41.36 -3.54
N LEU A 77 -18.90 40.12 -3.90
CA LEU A 77 -18.32 39.16 -2.95
C LEU A 77 -17.00 39.69 -2.36
N LYS A 78 -16.14 40.29 -3.18
CA LYS A 78 -14.89 40.91 -2.71
C LYS A 78 -15.16 42.05 -1.74
N THR A 79 -16.08 42.96 -2.07
CA THR A 79 -16.46 44.07 -1.18
C THR A 79 -17.01 43.55 0.15
N TYR A 80 -17.85 42.52 0.11
CA TYR A 80 -18.38 41.89 1.31
C TYR A 80 -17.29 41.26 2.17
N VAL A 81 -16.41 40.46 1.55
CA VAL A 81 -15.30 39.81 2.25
C VAL A 81 -14.38 40.86 2.87
N GLU A 82 -14.03 41.91 2.16
CA GLU A 82 -13.19 42.99 2.72
C GLU A 82 -13.87 43.64 3.92
N ALA A 83 -15.14 44.02 3.80
CA ALA A 83 -15.89 44.67 4.86
C ALA A 83 -16.06 43.80 6.12
N LYS A 84 -16.11 42.47 5.98
CA LYS A 84 -16.33 41.54 7.10
C LYS A 84 -15.06 40.91 7.66
N THR A 85 -14.01 40.75 6.86
CA THR A 85 -12.80 39.97 7.21
C THR A 85 -11.51 40.79 7.13
N GLY A 86 -11.47 41.86 6.33
CA GLY A 86 -10.21 42.55 5.96
C GLY A 86 -9.22 41.70 5.15
N ALA A 87 -9.66 40.54 4.62
CA ALA A 87 -8.82 39.55 3.98
C ALA A 87 -9.19 39.30 2.51
N VAL A 88 -9.63 40.33 1.78
CA VAL A 88 -9.93 40.21 0.34
C VAL A 88 -8.73 39.70 -0.47
N LYS A 89 -7.52 40.01 -0.02
CA LYS A 89 -6.27 39.56 -0.66
C LYS A 89 -6.19 38.04 -0.76
N ASP A 90 -6.68 37.31 0.24
CA ASP A 90 -6.67 35.85 0.23
C ASP A 90 -7.66 35.29 -0.80
N LEU A 91 -8.87 35.86 -0.87
CA LEU A 91 -9.84 35.53 -1.92
C LEU A 91 -9.27 35.82 -3.31
N GLU A 92 -8.55 36.93 -3.49
CA GLU A 92 -7.92 37.27 -4.76
C GLU A 92 -6.82 36.31 -5.17
N ILE A 93 -6.00 35.84 -4.22
CA ILE A 93 -5.00 34.80 -4.46
C ILE A 93 -5.67 33.53 -4.97
N VAL A 94 -6.77 33.12 -4.34
CA VAL A 94 -7.54 31.94 -4.75
C VAL A 94 -8.13 32.11 -6.15
N LEU A 95 -8.83 33.21 -6.41
CA LEU A 95 -9.44 33.46 -7.72
C LEU A 95 -8.38 33.56 -8.83
N LYS A 96 -7.23 34.19 -8.56
CA LYS A 96 -6.09 34.24 -9.49
C LYS A 96 -5.51 32.86 -9.76
N TYR A 97 -5.39 32.02 -8.74
CA TYR A 97 -4.95 30.63 -8.90
C TYR A 97 -5.92 29.85 -9.80
N VAL A 98 -7.21 29.92 -9.50
CA VAL A 98 -8.26 29.18 -10.22
C VAL A 98 -8.34 29.63 -11.67
N LYS A 99 -8.30 30.94 -11.93
CA LYS A 99 -8.26 31.50 -13.29
C LYS A 99 -7.02 31.08 -14.08
N LYS A 100 -5.85 31.03 -13.43
CA LYS A 100 -4.59 30.63 -14.08
C LYS A 100 -4.54 29.13 -14.41
N ASN A 101 -4.98 28.28 -13.48
CA ASN A 101 -4.83 26.83 -13.58
C ASN A 101 -6.07 26.12 -14.13
N LEU A 102 -7.18 26.85 -14.27
CA LEU A 102 -8.48 26.32 -14.71
C LEU A 102 -8.98 25.16 -13.84
N LYS A 103 -8.62 25.20 -12.55
CA LYS A 103 -8.96 24.19 -11.55
C LYS A 103 -9.12 24.80 -10.16
N TRP A 104 -10.03 24.23 -9.39
CA TRP A 104 -10.29 24.51 -7.98
C TRP A 104 -9.42 23.69 -7.04
N ILE A 105 -8.84 22.59 -7.51
CA ILE A 105 -8.05 21.68 -6.68
C ILE A 105 -6.57 21.94 -6.91
N ALA A 106 -5.82 21.96 -5.81
CA ALA A 106 -4.37 21.92 -5.79
C ALA A 106 -3.90 20.76 -4.91
N TRP A 107 -2.68 20.29 -5.18
CA TRP A 107 -1.98 19.38 -4.27
C TRP A 107 -0.87 20.15 -3.60
N ILE A 108 -0.85 20.15 -2.27
CA ILE A 108 0.07 20.95 -1.46
C ILE A 108 0.82 19.99 -0.54
N CYS A 109 2.13 19.93 -0.70
CA CYS A 109 2.98 19.20 0.23
C CYS A 109 3.01 19.94 1.57
N ARG A 110 2.64 19.27 2.68
CA ARG A 110 2.66 19.90 4.01
C ARG A 110 4.03 19.96 4.65
N THR A 111 5.01 19.24 4.12
CA THR A 111 6.38 19.23 4.66
C THR A 111 7.18 20.45 4.17
N CYS A 112 7.03 20.84 2.90
CA CYS A 112 7.79 21.94 2.29
C CYS A 112 6.92 23.03 1.64
N SER A 113 5.60 22.93 1.76
CA SER A 113 4.62 23.89 1.24
C SER A 113 4.64 24.10 -0.28
N LYS A 114 5.32 23.21 -1.04
CA LYS A 114 5.30 23.21 -2.50
C LYS A 114 3.89 22.86 -3.01
N LYS A 115 3.46 23.55 -4.07
CA LYS A 115 2.14 23.37 -4.70
C LYS A 115 2.30 22.72 -6.07
N PHE A 116 1.38 21.82 -6.40
CA PHE A 116 1.34 21.06 -7.64
C PHE A 116 -0.04 21.17 -8.29
N SER A 117 -0.06 21.21 -9.62
CA SER A 117 -1.28 21.27 -10.43
C SER A 117 -1.88 19.89 -10.75
N THR A 118 -1.12 18.82 -10.48
CA THR A 118 -1.55 17.43 -10.70
C THR A 118 -1.21 16.55 -9.50
N ARG A 119 -2.06 15.56 -9.26
CA ARG A 119 -1.85 14.52 -8.24
C ARG A 119 -0.55 13.75 -8.45
N GLN A 120 -0.20 13.45 -9.70
CA GLN A 120 1.00 12.69 -10.02
C GLN A 120 2.28 13.49 -9.71
N ALA A 121 2.35 14.77 -10.09
CA ALA A 121 3.51 15.59 -9.77
C ALA A 121 3.72 15.74 -8.25
N CYS A 122 2.63 15.79 -7.48
CA CYS A 122 2.71 15.77 -6.02
C CYS A 122 3.19 14.42 -5.48
N HIS A 123 2.66 13.31 -6.01
CA HIS A 123 3.11 11.96 -5.69
C HIS A 123 4.61 11.81 -5.90
N ASP A 124 5.10 12.16 -7.08
CA ASP A 124 6.51 12.00 -7.45
C ASP A 124 7.40 12.84 -6.53
N HIS A 125 6.99 14.07 -6.22
CA HIS A 125 7.68 14.91 -5.24
C HIS A 125 7.70 14.28 -3.85
N LEU A 126 6.57 13.75 -3.36
CA LEU A 126 6.49 13.13 -2.05
C LEU A 126 7.38 11.90 -1.98
N GLU A 127 7.37 11.06 -3.01
CA GLU A 127 8.22 9.87 -3.10
C GLU A 127 9.71 10.23 -3.10
N GLN A 128 10.10 11.27 -3.85
CA GLN A 128 11.50 11.63 -4.04
C GLN A 128 12.10 12.43 -2.88
N GLU A 129 11.34 13.33 -2.25
CA GLU A 129 11.87 14.31 -1.30
C GLU A 129 11.53 14.01 0.16
N HIS A 130 10.47 13.23 0.42
CA HIS A 130 9.90 13.08 1.77
C HIS A 130 9.74 11.63 2.20
N ALA A 131 9.30 10.78 1.28
CA ALA A 131 9.26 9.34 1.42
C ALA A 131 10.48 8.70 0.74
N THR A 132 11.64 9.39 0.80
CA THR A 132 12.91 8.95 0.21
C THR A 132 13.09 7.47 0.49
N GLY A 133 12.84 6.66 -0.53
CA GLY A 133 12.77 5.23 -0.38
C GLY A 133 14.17 4.63 -0.27
N LEU A 134 14.24 3.35 -0.58
CA LEU A 134 15.49 2.62 -0.69
C LEU A 134 16.43 3.28 -1.71
N ILE A 135 17.72 3.39 -1.34
CA ILE A 135 18.77 3.81 -2.28
C ILE A 135 18.93 2.75 -3.39
N PRO A 136 19.50 3.10 -4.56
CA PRO A 136 19.58 2.19 -5.71
C PRO A 136 20.20 0.82 -5.37
N SER A 137 21.27 0.78 -4.57
CA SER A 137 21.90 -0.48 -4.15
C SER A 137 20.97 -1.37 -3.33
N GLN A 138 20.10 -0.80 -2.49
CA GLN A 138 19.10 -1.55 -1.74
C GLN A 138 17.96 -2.05 -2.64
N ARG A 139 17.54 -1.22 -3.62
CA ARG A 139 16.50 -1.62 -4.58
C ARG A 139 16.89 -2.83 -5.41
N MET A 140 18.18 -3.00 -5.73
CA MET A 140 18.69 -4.18 -6.45
C MET A 140 18.47 -5.50 -5.69
N HIS A 141 18.33 -5.45 -4.36
CA HIS A 141 18.10 -6.63 -3.52
C HIS A 141 16.62 -6.90 -3.23
N MET A 142 15.71 -6.10 -3.79
CA MET A 142 14.28 -6.33 -3.65
C MET A 142 13.89 -7.72 -4.19
N PRO A 143 13.05 -8.47 -3.48
CA PRO A 143 12.54 -9.75 -3.96
C PRO A 143 11.74 -9.61 -5.24
N GLN A 144 11.94 -10.57 -6.12
CA GLN A 144 11.04 -10.78 -7.24
C GLN A 144 9.80 -11.53 -6.74
N ARG A 145 8.63 -11.04 -7.15
CA ARG A 145 7.38 -11.79 -6.99
C ARG A 145 7.39 -12.96 -7.94
N ILE A 146 6.67 -14.01 -7.56
CA ILE A 146 6.40 -15.10 -8.49
C ILE A 146 5.72 -14.56 -9.76
N SER A 147 6.02 -15.14 -10.92
CA SER A 147 5.46 -14.67 -12.18
C SER A 147 3.94 -14.82 -12.20
N GLU A 148 3.26 -13.94 -12.94
CA GLU A 148 1.79 -14.00 -13.10
C GLU A 148 1.37 -15.34 -13.74
N ASP A 149 2.10 -15.81 -14.75
CA ASP A 149 1.89 -17.13 -15.36
C ASP A 149 1.94 -18.28 -14.34
N TRP A 150 2.91 -18.29 -13.42
CA TRP A 150 2.99 -19.34 -12.41
C TRP A 150 1.88 -19.20 -11.36
N ALA A 151 1.53 -17.97 -11.00
CA ALA A 151 0.43 -17.68 -10.08
C ALA A 151 -0.94 -18.12 -10.64
N ASP A 152 -1.15 -17.95 -11.94
CA ASP A 152 -2.36 -18.36 -12.64
C ASP A 152 -2.49 -19.89 -12.65
N LYS A 153 -1.40 -20.62 -12.89
CA LYS A 153 -1.35 -22.09 -12.82
C LYS A 153 -1.70 -22.66 -11.44
N VAL A 154 -1.32 -21.97 -10.37
CA VAL A 154 -1.73 -22.37 -9.00
C VAL A 154 -3.23 -22.18 -8.80
N SER A 155 -3.77 -21.11 -9.39
CA SER A 155 -5.16 -20.71 -9.20
C SER A 155 -6.14 -21.50 -10.08
N SER A 156 -5.72 -21.93 -11.27
CA SER A 156 -6.55 -22.60 -12.28
C SER A 156 -6.94 -24.03 -11.89
N VAL A 157 -5.98 -24.88 -11.51
CA VAL A 157 -6.23 -26.29 -11.19
C VAL A 157 -6.57 -26.46 -9.71
N ARG A 158 -7.75 -27.04 -9.42
CA ARG A 158 -8.21 -27.26 -8.04
C ARG A 158 -7.75 -28.55 -7.41
N ASP A 159 -7.61 -29.60 -8.21
CA ASP A 159 -7.42 -30.97 -7.74
C ASP A 159 -5.98 -31.42 -7.93
N TRP A 160 -5.10 -30.95 -7.05
CA TRP A 160 -3.69 -31.36 -7.04
C TRP A 160 -3.59 -32.82 -6.58
N LYS A 161 -3.20 -33.71 -7.50
CA LYS A 161 -3.10 -35.14 -7.25
C LYS A 161 -1.66 -35.56 -6.94
N PRO A 162 -1.42 -36.39 -5.91
CA PRO A 162 -0.10 -36.94 -5.63
C PRO A 162 0.44 -37.75 -6.82
N VAL A 163 1.69 -37.49 -7.18
CA VAL A 163 2.42 -38.22 -8.22
C VAL A 163 3.24 -39.32 -7.57
N ASP A 164 3.26 -40.50 -8.17
CA ASP A 164 4.17 -41.58 -7.80
C ASP A 164 5.59 -41.16 -8.17
N ALA A 165 6.34 -40.69 -7.17
CA ALA A 165 7.68 -40.16 -7.36
C ALA A 165 8.65 -41.21 -7.90
N VAL A 166 8.50 -42.48 -7.49
CA VAL A 166 9.39 -43.57 -7.90
C VAL A 166 9.16 -43.91 -9.36
N ALA A 167 7.90 -44.13 -9.75
CA ALA A 167 7.53 -44.39 -11.14
C ALA A 167 7.88 -43.20 -12.04
N ALA A 168 7.63 -41.97 -11.59
CA ALA A 168 7.94 -40.78 -12.37
C ALA A 168 9.46 -40.58 -12.56
N VAL A 169 10.28 -40.85 -11.53
CA VAL A 169 11.74 -40.84 -11.64
C VAL A 169 12.23 -41.88 -12.64
N GLN A 170 11.64 -43.07 -12.64
CA GLN A 170 11.99 -44.10 -13.62
C GLN A 170 11.64 -43.66 -15.04
N MET A 171 10.47 -43.04 -15.24
CA MET A 171 10.08 -42.47 -16.55
C MET A 171 11.06 -41.39 -17.02
N ILE A 172 11.49 -40.49 -16.12
CA ILE A 172 12.47 -39.43 -16.45
C ILE A 172 13.82 -40.03 -16.85
N LYS A 173 14.27 -41.11 -16.19
CA LYS A 173 15.55 -41.76 -16.46
C LYS A 173 15.53 -42.57 -17.76
N ASP A 174 14.50 -43.40 -17.95
CA ASP A 174 14.47 -44.40 -19.01
C ASP A 174 13.79 -43.91 -20.28
N GLN A 175 12.86 -42.96 -20.17
CA GLN A 175 11.97 -42.53 -21.24
C GLN A 175 12.01 -41.01 -21.43
N SER A 176 13.19 -40.40 -21.30
CA SER A 176 13.35 -38.94 -21.32
C SER A 176 12.75 -38.26 -22.57
N ALA A 177 12.79 -38.89 -23.74
CA ALA A 177 12.17 -38.34 -24.96
C ALA A 177 10.64 -38.30 -24.87
N HIS A 178 10.02 -39.33 -24.28
CA HIS A 178 8.58 -39.40 -24.05
C HIS A 178 8.13 -38.36 -23.01
N VAL A 179 8.84 -38.24 -21.89
CA VAL A 179 8.54 -37.22 -20.85
C VAL A 179 8.67 -35.80 -21.40
N LYS A 180 9.66 -35.54 -22.27
CA LYS A 180 9.82 -34.23 -22.94
C LYS A 180 8.67 -33.90 -23.89
N SER A 181 7.93 -34.90 -24.36
CA SER A 181 6.76 -34.72 -25.23
C SER A 181 5.45 -34.45 -24.48
N PHE A 182 5.48 -34.46 -23.13
CA PHE A 182 4.30 -34.23 -22.31
C PHE A 182 3.63 -32.89 -22.60
N VAL A 183 2.31 -32.93 -22.72
CA VAL A 183 1.48 -31.75 -22.97
C VAL A 183 0.97 -31.22 -21.64
N TYR A 184 1.36 -29.98 -21.33
CA TYR A 184 0.88 -29.28 -20.14
C TYR A 184 -0.27 -28.34 -20.55
N GLN A 185 -1.48 -28.64 -20.09
CA GLN A 185 -2.64 -27.75 -20.22
C GLN A 185 -2.74 -26.92 -18.94
N ASP A 186 -2.71 -25.60 -19.08
CA ASP A 186 -2.73 -24.66 -17.93
C ASP A 186 -1.68 -24.97 -16.85
N GLY A 187 -0.51 -25.45 -17.28
CA GLY A 187 0.58 -25.84 -16.39
C GLY A 187 0.43 -27.21 -15.73
N TRP A 188 -0.49 -28.07 -16.20
CA TRP A 188 -0.73 -29.40 -15.65
C TRP A 188 -0.64 -30.49 -16.70
N CYS A 189 0.07 -31.57 -16.38
CA CYS A 189 0.16 -32.78 -17.21
C CYS A 189 -0.55 -33.95 -16.52
N ASN A 190 -1.43 -34.64 -17.24
CA ASN A 190 -2.16 -35.80 -16.72
C ASN A 190 -1.44 -37.14 -16.96
N ASP A 191 -0.34 -37.12 -17.71
CA ASP A 191 0.42 -38.32 -18.08
C ASP A 191 1.43 -38.77 -16.99
N TRP A 192 1.55 -37.99 -15.91
CA TRP A 192 2.34 -38.39 -14.75
C TRP A 192 1.66 -39.52 -13.96
N PRO A 193 2.43 -40.53 -13.49
CA PRO A 193 1.87 -41.64 -12.75
C PRO A 193 1.36 -41.15 -11.40
N LEU A 194 0.15 -41.54 -11.01
CA LEU A 194 -0.46 -41.14 -9.75
C LEU A 194 -0.06 -42.10 -8.63
N ALA A 195 0.19 -41.57 -7.44
CA ALA A 195 0.50 -42.38 -6.28
C ALA A 195 -0.71 -43.22 -5.86
N THR A 196 -0.46 -44.45 -5.39
CA THR A 196 -1.48 -45.33 -4.78
C THR A 196 -1.35 -45.40 -3.26
N ASP A 197 -0.22 -44.93 -2.72
CA ASP A 197 0.12 -44.93 -1.31
C ASP A 197 -0.10 -43.55 -0.69
N GLN A 198 -0.54 -43.54 0.58
CA GLN A 198 -0.77 -42.33 1.38
C GLN A 198 -1.61 -41.24 0.68
N VAL A 199 -2.41 -41.60 -0.33
CA VAL A 199 -3.09 -40.67 -1.23
C VAL A 199 -3.94 -39.67 -0.47
N ILE A 200 -4.67 -40.14 0.55
CA ILE A 200 -5.54 -39.28 1.38
C ILE A 200 -4.71 -38.23 2.12
N ALA A 201 -3.63 -38.64 2.79
CA ALA A 201 -2.77 -37.74 3.56
C ALA A 201 -2.05 -36.73 2.64
N ARG A 202 -1.44 -37.21 1.55
CA ARG A 202 -0.76 -36.35 0.57
C ARG A 202 -1.72 -35.36 -0.08
N SER A 203 -2.91 -35.81 -0.47
CA SER A 203 -3.93 -34.94 -1.09
C SER A 203 -4.42 -33.85 -0.13
N GLN A 204 -4.58 -34.17 1.16
CA GLN A 204 -4.95 -33.17 2.17
C GLN A 204 -3.86 -32.11 2.34
N LEU A 205 -2.58 -32.51 2.43
CA LEU A 205 -1.46 -31.58 2.51
C LEU A 205 -1.34 -30.69 1.27
N LEU A 206 -1.47 -31.25 0.07
CA LEU A 206 -1.46 -30.49 -1.19
C LEU A 206 -2.58 -29.46 -1.24
N LYS A 207 -3.79 -29.83 -0.79
CA LYS A 207 -4.93 -28.91 -0.71
C LYS A 207 -4.67 -27.74 0.23
N GLU A 208 -4.09 -28.00 1.40
CA GLU A 208 -3.73 -26.96 2.37
C GLU A 208 -2.63 -26.03 1.85
N ILE A 209 -1.56 -26.60 1.29
CA ILE A 209 -0.46 -25.84 0.67
C ILE A 209 -1.01 -24.92 -0.41
N ARG A 210 -1.82 -25.46 -1.34
CA ARG A 210 -2.44 -24.68 -2.41
C ARG A 210 -3.28 -23.53 -1.85
N SER A 211 -4.09 -23.78 -0.82
CA SER A 211 -4.92 -22.74 -0.19
C SER A 211 -4.09 -21.55 0.31
N LEU A 212 -2.96 -21.83 0.96
CA LEU A 212 -2.02 -20.80 1.40
C LEU A 212 -1.37 -20.07 0.23
N LEU A 213 -0.91 -20.80 -0.81
CA LEU A 213 -0.31 -20.19 -2.00
C LEU A 213 -1.28 -19.24 -2.72
N VAL A 214 -2.54 -19.64 -2.90
CA VAL A 214 -3.59 -18.77 -3.46
C VAL A 214 -3.76 -17.50 -2.62
N THR A 215 -3.76 -17.63 -1.30
CA THR A 215 -3.84 -16.48 -0.38
C THR A 215 -2.63 -15.54 -0.55
N PHE A 216 -1.41 -16.08 -0.64
CA PHE A 216 -0.20 -15.29 -0.82
C PHE A 216 -0.12 -14.62 -2.20
N ILE A 217 -0.62 -15.28 -3.25
CA ILE A 217 -0.76 -14.71 -4.59
C ILE A 217 -1.73 -13.53 -4.58
N GLN A 218 -2.92 -13.69 -4.00
CA GLN A 218 -3.92 -12.62 -3.89
C GLN A 218 -3.38 -11.41 -3.12
N HIS A 219 -2.61 -11.66 -2.06
CA HIS A 219 -1.98 -10.60 -1.28
C HIS A 219 -0.70 -10.03 -1.91
N LYS A 220 -0.19 -10.61 -3.00
CA LYS A 220 1.04 -10.26 -3.72
C LYS A 220 2.31 -10.38 -2.86
N VAL A 221 2.35 -11.39 -1.98
CA VAL A 221 3.47 -11.63 -1.05
C VAL A 221 4.28 -12.90 -1.36
N LEU A 222 3.86 -13.71 -2.33
CA LEU A 222 4.61 -14.90 -2.73
C LEU A 222 5.85 -14.53 -3.57
N SER A 223 7.03 -14.79 -3.04
CA SER A 223 8.32 -14.51 -3.69
C SER A 223 8.80 -15.67 -4.58
N ASP A 224 9.69 -15.38 -5.52
CA ASP A 224 10.31 -16.39 -6.38
C ASP A 224 11.25 -17.34 -5.61
N SER A 225 11.82 -16.89 -4.49
CA SER A 225 12.65 -17.71 -3.60
C SER A 225 11.89 -18.91 -3.02
N PHE A 226 10.56 -18.83 -2.88
CA PHE A 226 9.74 -20.01 -2.58
C PHE A 226 9.91 -21.12 -3.61
N ARG A 227 9.90 -20.76 -4.91
CA ARG A 227 10.08 -21.73 -6.00
C ARG A 227 11.45 -22.39 -5.92
N GLU A 228 12.51 -21.61 -5.67
CA GLU A 228 13.86 -22.16 -5.51
C GLU A 228 13.96 -23.13 -4.31
N ARG A 229 13.28 -22.85 -3.19
CA ARG A 229 13.15 -23.80 -2.08
C ARG A 229 12.48 -25.10 -2.57
N VAL A 230 11.33 -25.03 -3.24
CA VAL A 230 10.62 -26.22 -3.75
C VAL A 230 11.52 -27.02 -4.70
N VAL A 231 12.22 -26.36 -5.61
CA VAL A 231 13.18 -26.98 -6.54
C VAL A 231 14.28 -27.72 -5.77
N TYR A 232 14.86 -27.11 -4.74
CA TYR A 232 15.89 -27.75 -3.92
C TYR A 232 15.40 -29.06 -3.30
N SER A 233 14.20 -29.06 -2.70
CA SER A 233 13.61 -30.27 -2.13
C SER A 233 13.33 -31.34 -3.16
N LEU A 234 12.88 -30.96 -4.36
CA LEU A 234 12.66 -31.92 -5.44
C LEU A 234 13.95 -32.57 -5.92
N VAL A 235 15.01 -31.77 -6.12
CA VAL A 235 16.31 -32.29 -6.55
C VAL A 235 16.86 -33.29 -5.53
N LEU A 236 16.80 -32.93 -4.24
CA LEU A 236 17.25 -33.82 -3.17
C LEU A 236 16.43 -35.11 -3.11
N LYS A 237 15.10 -35.04 -3.22
CA LYS A 237 14.23 -36.20 -3.01
C LYS A 237 14.15 -37.13 -4.20
N LEU A 238 14.14 -36.58 -5.40
CA LEU A 238 14.06 -37.37 -6.62
C LEU A 238 15.44 -37.90 -7.05
N GLY A 239 16.53 -37.30 -6.54
CA GLY A 239 17.89 -37.60 -7.02
C GLY A 239 18.07 -37.30 -8.50
N ILE A 240 17.28 -36.35 -9.04
CA ILE A 240 17.32 -35.90 -10.44
C ILE A 240 17.90 -34.49 -10.47
N SER A 241 18.82 -34.24 -11.41
CA SER A 241 19.44 -32.92 -11.54
C SER A 241 18.41 -31.83 -11.90
N LYS A 242 18.64 -30.61 -11.40
CA LYS A 242 17.81 -29.43 -11.71
C LYS A 242 17.60 -29.26 -13.22
N GLN A 243 18.65 -29.49 -14.03
CA GLN A 243 18.57 -29.39 -15.49
C GLN A 243 17.61 -30.43 -16.10
N LYS A 244 17.66 -31.70 -15.66
CA LYS A 244 16.73 -32.72 -16.15
C LYS A 244 15.27 -32.41 -15.80
N LEU A 245 15.02 -31.89 -14.59
CA LEU A 245 13.67 -31.46 -14.20
C LEU A 245 13.18 -30.27 -15.04
N LYS A 246 14.08 -29.34 -15.38
CA LYS A 246 13.80 -28.22 -16.28
C LYS A 246 13.51 -28.69 -17.71
N ASP A 247 14.28 -29.64 -18.24
CA ASP A 247 14.03 -30.24 -19.54
C ASP A 247 12.66 -30.91 -19.64
N CYS A 248 12.14 -31.43 -18.52
CA CYS A 248 10.79 -32.01 -18.41
C CYS A 248 9.70 -30.95 -18.18
N ARG A 249 10.08 -29.65 -18.17
CA ARG A 249 9.25 -28.48 -17.87
C ARG A 249 8.60 -28.50 -16.49
N LEU A 250 9.00 -29.42 -15.61
CA LEU A 250 8.36 -29.62 -14.32
C LEU A 250 8.54 -28.39 -13.41
N LEU A 251 9.73 -27.78 -13.44
CA LEU A 251 10.07 -26.60 -12.63
C LEU A 251 9.35 -25.31 -13.07
N GLU A 252 8.72 -25.31 -14.25
CA GLU A 252 7.91 -24.20 -14.76
C GLU A 252 6.48 -24.22 -14.22
N THR A 253 6.14 -25.23 -13.42
CA THR A 253 4.77 -25.52 -12.99
C THR A 253 4.70 -25.78 -11.49
N PRO A 254 3.57 -25.47 -10.83
CA PRO A 254 3.34 -25.87 -9.44
C PRO A 254 3.13 -27.38 -9.27
N GLN A 255 2.88 -28.13 -10.36
CA GLN A 255 2.71 -29.58 -10.33
C GLN A 255 3.94 -30.30 -9.75
N SER A 256 5.12 -29.67 -9.82
CA SER A 256 6.33 -30.16 -9.18
C SER A 256 6.14 -30.47 -7.68
N ILE A 257 5.29 -29.73 -6.96
CA ILE A 257 4.98 -29.97 -5.54
C ILE A 257 4.30 -31.33 -5.34
N CYS A 258 3.56 -31.84 -6.33
CA CYS A 258 2.83 -33.10 -6.24
C CYS A 258 3.72 -34.35 -6.20
N PHE A 259 5.02 -34.20 -6.52
CA PHE A 259 6.02 -35.26 -6.48
C PHE A 259 6.60 -35.46 -5.07
N LEU A 260 6.26 -34.60 -4.11
CA LEU A 260 6.79 -34.67 -2.75
C LEU A 260 5.98 -35.62 -1.89
N GLU A 261 6.65 -36.26 -0.93
CA GLU A 261 6.04 -37.15 0.05
C GLU A 261 5.53 -36.36 1.26
N CYS A 262 4.84 -37.04 2.18
CA CYS A 262 4.18 -36.39 3.32
C CYS A 262 5.14 -35.55 4.17
N ASP A 263 6.37 -36.02 4.41
CA ASP A 263 7.33 -35.32 5.26
C ASP A 263 7.78 -33.99 4.65
N GLU A 264 8.01 -33.94 3.34
CA GLU A 264 8.42 -32.70 2.67
C GLU A 264 7.27 -31.74 2.48
N LEU A 265 6.07 -32.27 2.17
CA LEU A 265 4.85 -31.47 2.12
C LEU A 265 4.56 -30.85 3.50
N ASN A 266 4.73 -31.61 4.58
CA ASN A 266 4.60 -31.09 5.94
C ASN A 266 5.63 -29.98 6.24
N ARG A 267 6.90 -30.17 5.85
CA ARG A 267 7.93 -29.12 6.01
C ARG A 267 7.56 -27.85 5.26
N ILE A 268 7.12 -27.97 4.00
CA ILE A 268 6.63 -26.83 3.21
C ILE A 268 5.46 -26.16 3.91
N LEU A 269 4.49 -26.93 4.38
CA LEU A 269 3.29 -26.41 5.03
C LEU A 269 3.61 -25.67 6.34
N VAL A 270 4.49 -26.23 7.18
CA VAL A 270 4.96 -25.59 8.42
C VAL A 270 5.66 -24.26 8.10
N PHE A 271 6.53 -24.25 7.09
CA PHE A 271 7.18 -23.03 6.62
C PHE A 271 6.17 -22.00 6.08
N LEU A 272 5.25 -22.40 5.19
CA LEU A 272 4.25 -21.50 4.62
C LEU A 272 3.37 -20.87 5.70
N ARG A 273 3.07 -21.59 6.78
CA ARG A 273 2.31 -21.06 7.93
C ARG A 273 3.05 -19.96 8.70
N LYS A 274 4.38 -19.85 8.58
CA LYS A 274 5.16 -18.74 9.16
C LYS A 274 5.03 -17.45 8.35
N ILE A 275 4.74 -17.54 7.05
CA ILE A 275 4.58 -16.37 6.18
C ILE A 275 3.30 -15.61 6.55
N LYS A 276 3.46 -14.33 6.92
CA LYS A 276 2.34 -13.42 7.16
C LYS A 276 1.72 -12.98 5.82
N SER A 277 0.40 -13.14 5.68
CA SER A 277 -0.35 -12.68 4.49
C SER A 277 -0.80 -11.21 4.59
N LYS A 278 -0.87 -10.68 5.81
CA LYS A 278 -1.26 -9.30 6.12
C LYS A 278 -0.33 -8.74 7.19
N ARG A 279 -0.12 -7.43 7.15
CA ARG A 279 0.62 -6.67 8.13
C ARG A 279 -0.36 -5.97 9.06
N ASP A 280 -0.18 -6.16 10.35
CA ASP A 280 -0.93 -5.44 11.38
C ASP A 280 0.00 -4.40 12.01
N ASP A 281 0.07 -3.23 11.39
CA ASP A 281 0.94 -2.13 11.78
C ASP A 281 0.18 -0.81 11.91
N GLY A 282 -1.15 -0.88 11.99
CA GLY A 282 -2.02 0.29 12.03
C GLY A 282 -2.19 1.03 10.70
N THR A 283 -1.59 0.58 9.58
CA THR A 283 -1.78 1.20 8.25
C THR A 283 -3.26 1.34 7.90
N ASN A 284 -4.08 0.32 8.20
CA ASN A 284 -5.52 0.36 7.96
C ASN A 284 -6.24 1.46 8.75
N LEU A 285 -5.84 1.70 10.00
CA LEU A 285 -6.41 2.77 10.84
C LEU A 285 -6.05 4.14 10.26
N VAL A 286 -4.82 4.29 9.78
CA VAL A 286 -4.35 5.50 9.10
C VAL A 286 -5.14 5.75 7.81
N CYS A 287 -5.30 4.73 6.96
CA CYS A 287 -6.14 4.81 5.76
C CYS A 287 -7.57 5.22 6.08
N GLN A 288 -8.21 4.60 7.09
CA GLN A 288 -9.56 4.96 7.51
C GLN A 288 -9.67 6.42 8.00
N ALA A 289 -8.67 6.91 8.73
CA ALA A 289 -8.62 8.31 9.17
C ALA A 289 -8.48 9.28 7.98
N VAL A 290 -7.67 8.92 6.98
CA VAL A 290 -7.48 9.70 5.75
C VAL A 290 -8.76 9.71 4.91
N ASP A 291 -9.41 8.57 4.75
CA ASP A 291 -10.69 8.44 4.05
C ASP A 291 -11.78 9.28 4.72
N GLY A 292 -11.88 9.22 6.05
CA GLY A 292 -12.80 10.06 6.82
C GLY A 292 -12.53 11.55 6.63
N PHE A 293 -11.25 11.95 6.68
CA PHE A 293 -10.86 13.33 6.39
C PHE A 293 -11.23 13.76 4.97
N LEU A 294 -10.94 12.94 3.96
CA LEU A 294 -11.27 13.23 2.56
C LEU A 294 -12.78 13.41 2.36
N GLN A 295 -13.58 12.46 2.85
CA GLN A 295 -15.04 12.55 2.76
C GLN A 295 -15.60 13.82 3.41
N SER A 296 -14.98 14.29 4.49
CA SER A 296 -15.37 15.54 5.15
C SER A 296 -14.93 16.80 4.39
N SER A 297 -13.83 16.72 3.62
CA SER A 297 -13.16 17.84 2.95
C SER A 297 -13.60 18.08 1.51
N LEU A 298 -14.13 17.05 0.83
CA LEU A 298 -14.61 17.14 -0.54
C LEU A 298 -15.80 18.11 -0.63
N PHE A 299 -15.71 19.05 -1.58
CA PHE A 299 -16.78 19.99 -1.84
C PHE A 299 -17.95 19.31 -2.56
N ARG A 300 -19.17 19.53 -2.07
CA ARG A 300 -20.41 19.04 -2.70
C ARG A 300 -20.96 20.10 -3.64
N GLY A 301 -21.09 19.72 -4.92
CA GLY A 301 -21.56 20.59 -6.00
C GLY A 301 -20.44 21.24 -6.80
N LYS A 302 -20.81 22.13 -7.71
CA LYS A 302 -19.89 22.84 -8.62
C LYS A 302 -19.93 24.35 -8.39
N ILE A 303 -18.77 24.98 -8.59
CA ILE A 303 -18.66 26.43 -8.72
C ILE A 303 -18.01 26.69 -10.09
N SER A 304 -18.78 27.29 -10.99
CA SER A 304 -18.34 27.66 -12.34
C SER A 304 -18.19 29.17 -12.44
N VAL A 305 -17.73 29.67 -13.58
CA VAL A 305 -17.62 31.10 -13.86
C VAL A 305 -18.26 31.44 -15.19
N ASP A 306 -18.64 32.70 -15.37
CA ASP A 306 -19.02 33.20 -16.68
C ASP A 306 -17.79 33.44 -17.58
N LEU A 307 -18.02 33.68 -18.87
CA LEU A 307 -16.96 33.88 -19.86
C LEU A 307 -16.00 35.03 -19.51
N GLN A 308 -16.48 36.06 -18.81
CA GLN A 308 -15.67 37.23 -18.45
C GLN A 308 -14.97 37.08 -17.09
N PHE A 309 -15.27 36.00 -16.34
CA PHE A 309 -14.83 35.84 -14.96
C PHE A 309 -15.30 37.00 -14.06
N SER A 310 -16.54 37.45 -14.27
CA SER A 310 -17.23 38.49 -13.51
C SER A 310 -18.17 37.90 -12.45
N PHE A 311 -18.65 36.68 -12.66
CA PHE A 311 -19.61 35.98 -11.80
C PHE A 311 -19.11 34.59 -11.41
N LEU A 312 -19.31 34.24 -10.14
CA LEU A 312 -19.34 32.85 -9.70
C LEU A 312 -20.74 32.30 -9.96
N LEU A 313 -20.81 31.13 -10.58
CA LEU A 313 -22.04 30.44 -10.93
C LEU A 313 -22.15 29.18 -10.08
N LEU A 314 -23.12 29.15 -9.18
CA LEU A 314 -23.37 28.00 -8.31
C LEU A 314 -23.95 26.81 -9.07
N ASP A 315 -23.92 25.63 -8.46
CA ASP A 315 -24.49 24.43 -9.06
C ASP A 315 -26.00 24.57 -9.28
N LYS A 316 -26.48 24.37 -10.50
CA LYS A 316 -27.92 24.38 -10.78
C LYS A 316 -28.68 23.27 -10.04
N GLN A 317 -27.99 22.20 -9.62
CA GLN A 317 -28.58 21.13 -8.81
C GLN A 317 -29.05 21.61 -7.44
N LEU A 318 -28.54 22.75 -6.94
CA LEU A 318 -29.06 23.41 -5.74
C LEU A 318 -30.54 23.78 -5.86
N LEU A 319 -31.00 24.11 -7.08
CA LEU A 319 -32.41 24.40 -7.36
C LEU A 319 -33.25 23.14 -7.59
N LEU A 320 -32.62 21.97 -7.83
CA LEU A 320 -33.31 20.73 -8.15
C LEU A 320 -33.45 19.79 -6.94
N GLY A 321 -32.71 20.03 -5.86
CA GLY A 321 -32.70 19.17 -4.68
C GLY A 321 -31.78 17.95 -4.77
N GLU A 322 -30.84 17.93 -5.72
CA GLU A 322 -30.10 16.72 -6.12
C GLU A 322 -28.59 16.78 -5.87
N LEU A 323 -28.10 17.51 -4.86
CA LEU A 323 -26.67 17.51 -4.52
C LEU A 323 -26.21 16.15 -3.95
N LYS A 324 -26.00 15.18 -4.84
CA LYS A 324 -25.60 13.80 -4.50
C LYS A 324 -24.16 13.48 -4.88
N HIS A 325 -23.50 14.33 -5.66
CA HIS A 325 -22.18 14.04 -6.23
C HIS A 325 -21.09 15.01 -5.72
N TYR A 326 -19.92 14.46 -5.41
CA TYR A 326 -18.70 15.22 -5.17
C TYR A 326 -18.01 15.49 -6.52
N ASP A 327 -17.47 16.70 -6.70
CA ASP A 327 -16.68 17.01 -7.89
C ASP A 327 -15.20 16.84 -7.59
N ASP A 328 -14.69 15.64 -7.84
CA ASP A 328 -13.32 15.24 -7.53
C ASP A 328 -12.31 15.75 -8.57
N GLU A 329 -12.76 16.20 -9.75
CA GLU A 329 -11.89 16.75 -10.80
C GLU A 329 -11.56 18.23 -10.54
N GLY A 330 -12.53 18.95 -9.95
CA GLY A 330 -12.41 20.38 -9.64
C GLY A 330 -12.10 21.24 -10.86
N LYS A 331 -12.46 20.78 -12.06
CA LYS A 331 -12.21 21.50 -13.31
C LYS A 331 -13.08 22.76 -13.35
N LEU A 332 -12.45 23.90 -13.61
CA LEU A 332 -13.18 25.15 -13.79
C LEU A 332 -13.93 25.11 -15.13
N GLN A 333 -15.24 25.36 -15.09
CA GLN A 333 -16.07 25.48 -16.28
C GLN A 333 -16.43 26.94 -16.55
N PHE A 334 -16.35 27.33 -17.81
CA PHE A 334 -16.86 28.61 -18.30
C PHE A 334 -18.23 28.38 -18.92
N LEU A 335 -19.24 29.08 -18.41
CA LEU A 335 -20.63 28.87 -18.79
C LEU A 335 -21.28 30.20 -19.19
N VAL A 336 -22.26 30.11 -20.09
CA VAL A 336 -23.16 31.24 -20.38
C VAL A 336 -24.34 31.15 -19.39
N PRO A 337 -24.54 32.12 -18.48
CA PRO A 337 -25.53 31.99 -17.41
C PRO A 337 -26.97 31.82 -17.90
N SER A 338 -27.34 32.46 -19.02
CA SER A 338 -28.67 32.32 -19.63
C SER A 338 -28.94 30.88 -20.04
N ASP A 339 -27.95 30.21 -20.62
CA ASP A 339 -28.09 28.86 -21.17
C ASP A 339 -28.06 27.83 -20.05
N TYR A 340 -27.18 28.05 -19.06
CA TYR A 340 -26.98 27.13 -17.96
C TYR A 340 -28.20 27.04 -17.03
N TYR A 341 -28.84 28.17 -16.72
CA TYR A 341 -30.01 28.24 -15.84
C TYR A 341 -31.35 28.36 -16.57
N GLY A 342 -31.38 28.66 -17.87
CA GLY A 342 -32.57 29.10 -18.62
C GLY A 342 -33.76 28.13 -18.62
N LYS A 343 -33.57 26.86 -18.27
CA LYS A 343 -34.65 25.86 -18.17
C LYS A 343 -34.84 25.27 -16.77
N VAL A 344 -34.09 25.75 -15.77
CA VAL A 344 -34.11 25.20 -14.41
C VAL A 344 -35.26 25.80 -13.63
N ARG A 345 -36.17 24.97 -13.11
CA ARG A 345 -37.25 25.40 -12.21
C ARG A 345 -36.84 25.12 -10.77
N SER A 346 -37.09 26.09 -9.89
CA SER A 346 -36.78 25.92 -8.47
C SER A 346 -37.69 24.86 -7.85
N ARG A 347 -37.11 23.92 -7.10
CA ARG A 347 -37.82 22.86 -6.38
C ARG A 347 -37.22 22.68 -4.99
N GLY A 348 -38.06 22.87 -3.96
CA GLY A 348 -37.71 22.59 -2.57
C GLY A 348 -36.77 23.62 -1.94
N ASP A 349 -36.17 23.23 -0.82
CA ASP A 349 -35.35 24.05 0.09
C ASP A 349 -33.88 23.61 0.16
N ALA A 350 -33.42 22.79 -0.79
CA ALA A 350 -32.09 22.19 -0.75
C ALA A 350 -30.95 23.24 -0.78
N ILE A 351 -31.18 24.39 -1.41
CA ILE A 351 -30.24 25.51 -1.33
C ILE A 351 -30.11 26.05 0.09
N LEU A 352 -31.19 26.11 0.87
CA LEU A 352 -31.16 26.57 2.25
C LEU A 352 -30.42 25.56 3.12
N THR A 353 -30.70 24.26 2.91
CA THR A 353 -29.92 23.19 3.53
C THR A 353 -28.44 23.33 3.22
N TRP A 354 -28.07 23.63 1.98
CA TRP A 354 -26.68 23.86 1.59
C TRP A 354 -26.09 25.13 2.19
N LEU A 355 -26.84 26.24 2.25
CA LEU A 355 -26.39 27.51 2.83
C LEU A 355 -26.09 27.37 4.32
N HIS A 356 -26.90 26.61 5.06
CA HIS A 356 -26.71 26.38 6.49
C HIS A 356 -25.69 25.27 6.81
N ASP A 357 -25.37 24.38 5.85
CA ASP A 357 -24.36 23.33 6.04
C ASP A 357 -22.96 23.92 6.31
N ASN A 358 -22.45 23.68 7.53
CA ASN A 358 -21.13 24.10 8.05
C ASN A 358 -20.91 25.63 8.23
N VAL A 359 -21.97 26.45 8.28
CA VAL A 359 -21.82 27.89 8.61
C VAL A 359 -21.65 28.13 10.13
N ASN A 360 -22.15 27.22 10.98
CA ASN A 360 -22.30 27.42 12.43
C ASN A 360 -21.28 26.67 13.32
N VAL A 361 -20.24 26.03 12.77
CA VAL A 361 -19.39 25.06 13.51
C VAL A 361 -18.40 25.69 14.53
N SER A 362 -18.42 27.00 14.77
CA SER A 362 -17.64 27.57 15.89
C SER A 362 -18.23 28.91 16.35
N GLN A 363 -19.10 28.87 17.36
CA GLN A 363 -19.45 30.05 18.17
C GLN A 363 -18.29 30.47 19.10
N GLU A 364 -17.18 29.74 19.15
CA GLU A 364 -16.03 30.05 20.02
C GLU A 364 -14.99 30.98 19.38
N GLU A 365 -15.06 31.24 18.07
CA GLU A 365 -14.34 32.34 17.44
C GLU A 365 -15.31 33.10 16.54
N ASP A 366 -15.81 34.24 17.02
CA ASP A 366 -16.67 35.21 16.32
C ASP A 366 -15.96 35.89 15.11
N GLY A 367 -14.92 35.24 14.59
CA GLY A 367 -14.06 35.73 13.54
C GLY A 367 -14.49 35.21 12.19
N PHE A 368 -14.82 36.14 11.30
CA PHE A 368 -14.66 36.06 9.85
C PHE A 368 -13.19 35.80 9.46
N VAL A 369 -12.59 34.74 10.00
CA VAL A 369 -11.22 34.33 9.75
C VAL A 369 -11.29 33.32 8.62
N PHE A 370 -10.68 33.67 7.48
CA PHE A 370 -10.35 32.66 6.49
C PHE A 370 -9.66 31.50 7.21
N PRO A 371 -10.01 30.23 6.93
CA PRO A 371 -9.29 29.10 7.50
C PRO A 371 -7.79 29.40 7.40
N LYS A 372 -7.05 29.30 8.52
CA LYS A 372 -5.59 29.48 8.52
C LYS A 372 -5.02 28.72 7.31
N PRO A 373 -3.90 29.18 6.70
CA PRO A 373 -3.25 28.45 5.63
C PRO A 373 -3.21 26.95 5.99
N PRO A 374 -3.30 26.07 4.99
CA PRO A 374 -3.83 24.70 5.12
C PRO A 374 -3.01 23.71 5.96
N ASP A 375 -2.21 24.24 6.86
CA ASP A 375 -1.29 23.71 7.83
C ASP A 375 -2.00 23.20 9.10
N ALA A 376 -3.30 23.49 9.28
CA ALA A 376 -4.05 23.10 10.49
C ALA A 376 -5.03 21.93 10.31
N ASN A 377 -5.56 21.67 9.11
CA ASN A 377 -6.73 20.79 8.96
C ASN A 377 -6.41 19.30 8.87
N ASN A 378 -5.16 18.90 8.62
CA ASN A 378 -4.76 17.48 8.62
C ASN A 378 -3.27 17.26 8.94
N TYR A 379 -2.57 18.26 9.45
CA TYR A 379 -1.12 18.17 9.66
C TYR A 379 -0.72 17.08 10.66
N GLY A 380 -1.54 16.85 11.69
CA GLY A 380 -1.33 15.73 12.62
C GLY A 380 -1.38 14.36 11.92
N ILE A 381 -2.38 14.15 11.06
CA ILE A 381 -2.52 12.93 10.25
C ILE A 381 -1.37 12.82 9.25
N TRP A 382 -0.99 13.93 8.60
CA TRP A 382 0.15 14.01 7.68
C TRP A 382 1.45 13.55 8.34
N LEU A 383 1.75 14.09 9.53
CA LEU A 383 2.95 13.72 10.28
C LEU A 383 2.92 12.26 10.72
N ALA A 384 1.76 11.73 11.09
CA ALA A 384 1.60 10.32 11.44
C ALA A 384 1.87 9.41 10.23
N VAL A 385 1.30 9.71 9.06
CA VAL A 385 1.55 8.97 7.81
C VAL A 385 3.03 9.03 7.44
N LEU A 386 3.64 10.22 7.48
CA LEU A 386 5.05 10.39 7.14
C LEU A 386 5.97 9.58 8.06
N ARG A 387 5.70 9.57 9.37
CA ARG A 387 6.42 8.73 10.34
C ARG A 387 6.23 7.24 10.05
N ALA A 388 5.02 6.80 9.71
CA ALA A 388 4.75 5.42 9.34
C ALA A 388 5.53 5.01 8.09
N ILE A 389 5.63 5.90 7.08
CA ILE A 389 6.47 5.68 5.89
C ILE A 389 7.94 5.53 6.29
N HIS A 390 8.48 6.43 7.12
CA HIS A 390 9.88 6.36 7.54
C HIS A 390 10.18 5.08 8.32
N LEU A 391 9.31 4.67 9.24
CA LEU A 391 9.44 3.40 9.96
C LEU A 391 9.43 2.21 8.99
N THR A 392 8.54 2.23 8.00
CA THR A 392 8.42 1.18 6.98
C THR A 392 9.69 1.10 6.11
N VAL A 393 10.26 2.25 5.72
CA VAL A 393 11.54 2.31 5.00
C VAL A 393 12.68 1.75 5.85
N SER A 394 12.79 2.15 7.13
CA SER A 394 13.81 1.61 8.03
C SER A 394 13.71 0.10 8.17
N LEU A 395 12.49 -0.44 8.27
CA LEU A 395 12.28 -1.88 8.33
C LEU A 395 12.64 -2.59 7.02
N LEU A 396 12.32 -1.99 5.86
CA LEU A 396 12.75 -2.53 4.56
C LEU A 396 14.26 -2.63 4.46
N VAL A 397 14.98 -1.56 4.84
CA VAL A 397 16.46 -1.54 4.84
C VAL A 397 17.00 -2.68 5.70
N ALA A 398 16.45 -2.83 6.91
CA ALA A 398 16.79 -3.88 7.84
C ALA A 398 16.58 -5.29 7.25
N LYS A 399 15.41 -5.56 6.67
CA LYS A 399 15.11 -6.87 6.07
C LYS A 399 15.93 -7.14 4.80
N ILE A 400 16.22 -6.12 3.99
CA ILE A 400 17.14 -6.25 2.83
C ILE A 400 18.56 -6.58 3.28
N ALA A 401 19.05 -5.96 4.35
CA ALA A 401 20.36 -6.29 4.91
C ALA A 401 20.39 -7.75 5.41
N ARG A 402 19.35 -8.20 6.11
CA ARG A 402 19.22 -9.61 6.53
C ARG A 402 19.21 -10.57 5.34
N LYS A 403 18.42 -10.26 4.29
CA LYS A 403 18.39 -11.05 3.06
C LYS A 403 19.78 -11.17 2.44
N LYS A 404 20.53 -10.07 2.36
CA LYS A 404 21.88 -10.09 1.78
C LYS A 404 22.78 -11.07 2.52
N GLN A 405 22.76 -11.04 3.86
CA GLN A 405 23.48 -12.00 4.69
C GLN A 405 23.06 -13.43 4.37
N LEU A 406 21.75 -13.71 4.34
CA LEU A 406 21.23 -15.06 4.05
C LEU A 406 21.65 -15.58 2.67
N VAL A 407 21.76 -14.71 1.67
CA VAL A 407 22.25 -15.08 0.34
C VAL A 407 23.75 -15.41 0.38
N GLU A 408 24.53 -14.64 1.13
CA GLU A 408 25.96 -14.93 1.34
C GLU A 408 26.15 -16.28 2.08
N ASP A 409 25.35 -16.53 3.13
CA ASP A 409 25.35 -17.77 3.89
C ASP A 409 24.98 -18.97 2.99
N SER A 410 23.96 -18.80 2.13
CA SER A 410 23.54 -19.83 1.17
C SER A 410 24.68 -20.16 0.19
N ASN A 411 25.35 -19.15 -0.37
CA ASN A 411 26.46 -19.37 -1.30
C ASN A 411 27.61 -20.14 -0.64
N ALA A 412 28.00 -19.74 0.57
CA ALA A 412 29.09 -20.41 1.28
C ALA A 412 28.71 -21.84 1.73
N LEU A 413 27.46 -22.12 2.08
CA LEU A 413 26.98 -23.49 2.31
C LEU A 413 26.99 -24.33 1.02
N HIS A 414 26.70 -23.73 -0.12
CA HIS A 414 26.80 -24.42 -1.41
C HIS A 414 28.25 -24.76 -1.77
N GLU A 415 29.19 -23.83 -1.55
CA GLU A 415 30.62 -24.08 -1.69
C GLU A 415 31.10 -25.20 -0.76
N ALA A 416 30.70 -25.18 0.51
CA ALA A 416 31.02 -26.25 1.46
C ALA A 416 30.47 -27.61 1.00
N GLN A 417 29.25 -27.64 0.44
CA GLN A 417 28.67 -28.86 -0.11
C GLN A 417 29.49 -29.41 -1.29
N ILE A 418 29.96 -28.53 -2.20
CA ILE A 418 30.80 -28.93 -3.33
C ILE A 418 32.13 -29.51 -2.83
N LEU A 419 32.79 -28.85 -1.89
CA LEU A 419 34.06 -29.30 -1.32
C LEU A 419 33.93 -30.67 -0.65
N CYS A 420 32.88 -30.89 0.16
CA CYS A 420 32.60 -32.20 0.76
C CYS A 420 32.37 -33.30 -0.30
N GLN A 421 31.69 -32.99 -1.41
CA GLN A 421 31.41 -33.96 -2.48
C GLN A 421 32.66 -34.35 -3.28
N GLN A 422 33.69 -33.51 -3.36
CA GLN A 422 34.91 -33.75 -4.15
C GLN A 422 35.96 -34.68 -3.47
N LYS A 423 35.70 -35.14 -2.23
CA LYS A 423 36.44 -36.12 -1.38
C LYS A 423 37.75 -35.68 -0.68
N LYS A 424 37.65 -35.69 0.67
CA LYS A 424 38.52 -36.21 1.75
C LYS A 424 39.82 -35.52 2.22
N LYS A 425 40.49 -34.63 1.49
CA LYS A 425 41.73 -34.01 2.00
C LYS A 425 41.55 -32.68 2.76
N GLU A 426 40.33 -32.13 2.76
CA GLU A 426 40.07 -30.74 3.12
C GLU A 426 39.05 -30.62 4.26
N LYS A 427 39.05 -31.56 5.21
CA LYS A 427 38.18 -31.49 6.40
C LYS A 427 38.40 -30.18 7.18
N ASP A 428 39.64 -29.70 7.22
CA ASP A 428 39.99 -28.43 7.86
C ASP A 428 39.56 -27.23 7.02
N GLU A 429 39.59 -27.30 5.68
CA GLU A 429 39.11 -26.21 4.82
C GLU A 429 37.58 -26.13 4.79
N THR A 430 36.88 -27.27 4.82
CA THR A 430 35.42 -27.31 5.02
C THR A 430 35.07 -26.70 6.37
N LYS A 431 35.79 -27.07 7.45
CA LYS A 431 35.64 -26.43 8.76
C LYS A 431 35.97 -24.95 8.73
N GLN A 432 36.94 -24.52 7.93
CA GLN A 432 37.30 -23.12 7.77
C GLN A 432 36.22 -22.34 7.03
N VAL A 433 35.67 -22.84 5.93
CA VAL A 433 34.51 -22.26 5.22
C VAL A 433 33.31 -22.18 6.15
N LEU A 434 33.01 -23.26 6.89
CA LEU A 434 31.95 -23.28 7.90
C LEU A 434 32.23 -22.35 9.09
N ALA A 435 33.48 -22.12 9.47
CA ALA A 435 33.86 -21.14 10.49
C ALA A 435 33.80 -19.70 9.95
N THR A 436 33.93 -19.51 8.64
CA THR A 436 33.79 -18.20 7.98
C THR A 436 32.30 -17.80 7.83
N LEU A 437 31.39 -18.79 7.87
CA LEU A 437 29.95 -18.58 8.04
C LEU A 437 29.57 -18.01 9.43
N LEU A 438 30.54 -17.72 10.32
CA LEU A 438 30.31 -17.12 11.63
C LEU A 438 30.59 -15.60 11.63
N PRO A 439 29.64 -14.74 11.25
CA PRO A 439 29.50 -13.47 11.93
C PRO A 439 28.88 -13.70 13.33
N GLU A 440 29.29 -12.89 14.31
CA GLU A 440 28.77 -12.87 15.70
C GLU A 440 27.23 -12.66 15.78
N THR A 441 26.56 -12.40 14.66
CA THR A 441 25.15 -12.03 14.52
C THR A 441 24.26 -13.14 13.94
N SER A 442 24.75 -14.39 13.87
CA SER A 442 23.99 -15.52 13.33
C SER A 442 22.92 -16.04 14.31
N PRO A 443 21.69 -16.37 13.87
CA PRO A 443 20.65 -16.92 14.75
C PRO A 443 21.07 -18.21 15.44
N GLU A 444 20.54 -18.47 16.63
CA GLU A 444 20.86 -19.64 17.48
C GLU A 444 20.80 -20.99 16.74
N PHE A 445 19.88 -21.12 15.78
CA PHE A 445 19.74 -22.30 14.92
C PHE A 445 21.02 -22.60 14.11
N TYR A 446 21.65 -21.57 13.55
CA TYR A 446 22.90 -21.70 12.79
C TYR A 446 24.05 -22.13 13.70
N VAL A 447 24.13 -21.53 14.89
CA VAL A 447 25.16 -21.84 15.88
C VAL A 447 25.05 -23.30 16.35
N ALA A 448 23.85 -23.79 16.63
CA ALA A 448 23.62 -25.18 17.04
C ALA A 448 24.01 -26.18 15.94
N HIS A 449 23.64 -25.92 14.69
CA HIS A 449 23.99 -26.82 13.58
C HIS A 449 25.48 -26.79 13.24
N ILE A 450 26.15 -25.64 13.38
CA ILE A 450 27.60 -25.53 13.19
C ILE A 450 28.35 -26.26 14.32
N ASP A 451 27.89 -26.14 15.57
CA ASP A 451 28.46 -26.90 16.70
C ASP A 451 28.31 -28.41 16.48
N ILE A 452 27.15 -28.86 15.99
CA ILE A 452 26.94 -30.26 15.59
C ILE A 452 27.90 -30.64 14.45
N LEU A 453 28.00 -29.83 13.39
CA LEU A 453 28.90 -30.07 12.26
C LEU A 453 30.37 -30.20 12.70
N SER A 454 30.81 -29.41 13.69
CA SER A 454 32.16 -29.47 14.22
C SER A 454 32.49 -30.80 14.92
N LYS A 455 31.45 -31.49 15.41
CA LYS A 455 31.52 -32.76 16.15
C LYS A 455 31.36 -33.98 15.25
N LEU A 456 30.84 -33.82 14.03
CA LEU A 456 30.64 -34.92 13.09
C LEU A 456 31.97 -35.39 12.49
N THR A 457 32.11 -36.72 12.42
CA THR A 457 33.33 -37.37 11.90
C THR A 457 33.16 -38.01 10.54
N ASP A 458 31.93 -38.38 10.20
CA ASP A 458 31.54 -39.07 8.97
C ASP A 458 31.14 -38.09 7.86
N ASP A 459 31.61 -38.33 6.64
CA ASP A 459 31.41 -37.43 5.49
C ASP A 459 29.93 -37.39 5.05
N ASP A 460 29.18 -38.49 5.19
CA ASP A 460 27.76 -38.55 4.80
C ASP A 460 26.89 -37.80 5.81
N ASP A 461 27.21 -37.91 7.11
CA ASP A 461 26.55 -37.13 8.17
C ASP A 461 26.81 -35.62 8.01
N ILE A 462 28.04 -35.24 7.63
CA ILE A 462 28.41 -33.83 7.36
C ILE A 462 27.60 -33.30 6.17
N LEU A 463 27.55 -34.05 5.06
CA LEU A 463 26.77 -33.67 3.87
C LEU A 463 25.27 -33.54 4.18
N ALA A 464 24.70 -34.45 4.96
CA ALA A 464 23.31 -34.40 5.39
C ALA A 464 23.03 -33.15 6.25
N SER A 465 23.94 -32.81 7.17
CA SER A 465 23.81 -31.64 8.04
C SER A 465 23.95 -30.32 7.27
N ILE A 466 24.91 -30.21 6.32
CA ILE A 466 25.02 -29.05 5.41
C ILE A 466 23.74 -28.90 4.57
N GLY A 467 23.17 -30.00 4.06
CA GLY A 467 21.93 -29.97 3.31
C GLY A 467 20.73 -29.46 4.13
N ASN A 468 20.63 -29.87 5.40
CA ASN A 468 19.59 -29.39 6.31
C ASN A 468 19.75 -27.89 6.60
N LEU A 469 20.98 -27.42 6.85
CA LEU A 469 21.29 -26.00 7.02
C LEU A 469 20.89 -25.20 5.78
N PHE A 470 21.32 -25.63 4.60
CA PHE A 470 21.01 -24.97 3.34
C PHE A 470 19.50 -24.88 3.10
N SER A 471 18.76 -25.98 3.38
CA SER A 471 17.30 -25.96 3.34
C SER A 471 16.70 -24.92 4.29
N GLY A 472 17.22 -24.81 5.52
CA GLY A 472 16.78 -23.81 6.49
C GLY A 472 17.05 -22.39 6.02
N VAL A 473 18.22 -22.13 5.42
CA VAL A 473 18.55 -20.81 4.84
C VAL A 473 17.59 -20.45 3.72
N LEU A 474 17.28 -21.38 2.81
CA LEU A 474 16.32 -21.12 1.72
C LEU A 474 14.91 -20.80 2.24
N GLU A 475 14.48 -21.45 3.33
CA GLU A 475 13.22 -21.14 4.00
C GLU A 475 13.25 -19.73 4.60
N GLU A 476 14.32 -19.35 5.30
CA GLU A 476 14.46 -18.01 5.87
C GLU A 476 14.55 -16.91 4.80
N VAL A 477 15.22 -17.19 3.67
CA VAL A 477 15.24 -16.28 2.50
C VAL A 477 13.84 -16.06 1.96
N ALA A 478 13.05 -17.12 1.78
CA ALA A 478 11.68 -17.02 1.27
C ALA A 478 10.73 -16.30 2.24
N GLU A 479 10.89 -16.52 3.55
CA GLU A 479 10.15 -15.79 4.60
C GLU A 479 10.52 -14.30 4.62
N THR A 480 11.82 -14.00 4.56
CA THR A 480 12.34 -12.63 4.53
C THR A 480 11.87 -11.90 3.27
N ASP A 481 11.91 -12.54 2.10
CA ASP A 481 11.42 -11.98 0.85
C ASP A 481 9.93 -11.68 0.90
N SER A 482 9.12 -12.60 1.42
CA SER A 482 7.68 -12.39 1.60
C SER A 482 7.39 -11.23 2.54
N SER A 483 8.18 -11.10 3.62
CA SER A 483 8.11 -9.97 4.55
C SER A 483 8.46 -8.66 3.87
N ILE A 484 9.53 -8.60 3.07
CA ILE A 484 9.92 -7.40 2.31
C ILE A 484 8.78 -6.98 1.35
N LEU A 485 8.19 -7.91 0.61
CA LEU A 485 7.06 -7.63 -0.28
C LEU A 485 5.86 -7.04 0.47
N LEU A 486 5.55 -7.60 1.64
CA LEU A 486 4.45 -7.14 2.47
C LEU A 486 4.70 -5.73 3.04
N ILE A 487 5.91 -5.45 3.52
CA ILE A 487 6.30 -4.13 4.04
C ILE A 487 6.28 -3.09 2.92
N GLU A 488 6.77 -3.43 1.72
CA GLU A 488 6.77 -2.53 0.57
C GLU A 488 5.34 -2.19 0.11
N LYS A 489 4.43 -3.18 0.15
CA LYS A 489 3.01 -2.94 -0.12
C LYS A 489 2.41 -1.92 0.84
N SER A 490 2.70 -2.02 2.15
CA SER A 490 2.28 -1.02 3.13
C SER A 490 2.89 0.35 2.86
N ARG A 491 4.18 0.42 2.49
CA ARG A 491 4.85 1.69 2.14
C ARG A 491 4.14 2.39 0.98
N ILE A 492 3.82 1.66 -0.08
CA ILE A 492 3.13 2.18 -1.26
C ILE A 492 1.72 2.69 -0.89
N ALA A 493 0.98 1.94 -0.07
CA ALA A 493 -0.33 2.36 0.41
C ALA A 493 -0.25 3.68 1.21
N LEU A 494 0.67 3.76 2.18
CA LEU A 494 0.89 4.96 3.00
C LEU A 494 1.33 6.18 2.15
N LEU A 495 2.15 5.98 1.13
CA LEU A 495 2.51 7.04 0.18
C LEU A 495 1.28 7.54 -0.59
N GLY A 496 0.38 6.63 -0.97
CA GLY A 496 -0.93 6.95 -1.51
C GLY A 496 -1.74 7.84 -0.57
N GLU A 497 -1.81 7.49 0.71
CA GLU A 497 -2.48 8.29 1.74
C GLU A 497 -1.87 9.68 1.92
N LEU A 498 -0.54 9.79 1.92
CA LEU A 498 0.13 11.08 2.02
C LEU A 498 -0.24 11.99 0.84
N ASN A 499 -0.32 11.41 -0.37
CA ASN A 499 -0.76 12.13 -1.55
C ASN A 499 -2.26 12.52 -1.48
N GLN A 500 -3.10 11.71 -0.83
CA GLN A 500 -4.49 12.05 -0.52
C GLN A 500 -4.60 13.25 0.41
N LEU A 501 -3.80 13.28 1.48
CA LEU A 501 -3.78 14.39 2.44
C LEU A 501 -3.20 15.69 1.84
N ALA A 502 -2.48 15.61 0.73
CA ALA A 502 -1.99 16.79 0.00
C ALA A 502 -3.14 17.53 -0.72
N PHE A 503 -4.30 16.90 -0.87
CA PHE A 503 -5.46 17.48 -1.52
C PHE A 503 -5.91 18.78 -0.85
N PHE A 504 -6.13 19.81 -1.65
CA PHE A 504 -6.71 21.07 -1.20
C PHE A 504 -7.75 21.59 -2.21
N ASP A 505 -8.99 21.73 -1.76
CA ASP A 505 -10.08 22.24 -2.57
C ASP A 505 -10.37 23.73 -2.24
N TYR A 506 -10.04 24.61 -3.18
CA TYR A 506 -10.28 26.04 -3.05
C TYR A 506 -11.78 26.40 -2.99
N ARG A 507 -12.69 25.52 -3.46
CA ARG A 507 -14.14 25.76 -3.33
C ARG A 507 -14.58 25.75 -1.89
N SER A 508 -14.08 24.82 -1.08
CA SER A 508 -14.38 24.75 0.36
C SER A 508 -13.96 26.04 1.08
N TYR A 509 -12.88 26.67 0.63
CA TYR A 509 -12.39 27.95 1.16
C TYR A 509 -13.27 29.14 0.78
N VAL A 510 -13.70 29.22 -0.48
CA VAL A 510 -14.59 30.28 -0.98
C VAL A 510 -16.03 30.09 -0.49
N ALA A 511 -16.50 28.85 -0.40
CA ALA A 511 -17.88 28.49 -0.11
C ALA A 511 -18.36 29.02 1.25
N ARG A 512 -17.51 29.03 2.28
CA ARG A 512 -17.89 29.59 3.59
C ARG A 512 -18.31 31.06 3.48
N HIS A 513 -17.51 31.86 2.78
CA HIS A 513 -17.76 33.28 2.58
C HIS A 513 -18.93 33.51 1.63
N LEU A 514 -19.01 32.70 0.59
CA LEU A 514 -20.09 32.70 -0.39
C LEU A 514 -21.46 32.41 0.25
N LYS A 515 -21.55 31.38 1.10
CA LYS A 515 -22.76 31.04 1.84
C LYS A 515 -23.20 32.18 2.77
N LYS A 516 -22.27 32.74 3.56
CA LYS A 516 -22.56 33.89 4.44
C LYS A 516 -23.02 35.12 3.64
N PHE A 517 -22.37 35.42 2.52
CA PHE A 517 -22.78 36.51 1.62
C PHE A 517 -24.20 36.29 1.11
N LEU A 518 -24.52 35.10 0.61
CA LEU A 518 -25.85 34.76 0.11
C LEU A 518 -26.93 34.80 1.19
N LEU A 519 -26.61 34.38 2.41
CA LEU A 519 -27.51 34.50 3.57
C LEU A 519 -27.85 35.96 3.89
N THR A 520 -26.98 36.94 3.59
CA THR A 520 -27.33 38.37 3.75
C THR A 520 -28.27 38.91 2.68
N LYS A 521 -28.54 38.12 1.63
CA LYS A 521 -29.43 38.46 0.52
C LYS A 521 -30.79 37.75 0.64
N LEU A 522 -30.97 36.90 1.66
CA LEU A 522 -32.22 36.27 2.10
C LEU A 522 -32.69 36.95 3.38
#